data_AF-A0A9N8Q2Z5-F1
#
_entry.id   AF-A0A9N8Q2Z5-F1
#
_cell.length_a   1.000
_cell.length_b   1.000
_cell.length_c   1.000
_cell.angle_alpha   90.00
_cell.angle_beta   90.00
_cell.angle_gamma   90.00
#
_symmetry.space_group_name_H-M   'P 1'
#
loop_
_entity.id
_entity.type
_entity.pdbx_description
1 polymer ?
#
loop_
_entity_poly.entity_id
_entity_poly.type
_entity_poly.pdbx_seq_one_letter_code
_entity_poly.pdbx_strand_id
1 'polypeptide(L)'
;MSDKSGSSRRSLERTGSRRERRKTKPKPRVEHLLPSDSEGSVESQASLRIIKVLDSSSSLKITKSTMSEINLKSVSDAFEALSTSTANRTEFNEAINHFLDSCKGKLNDWINSTISFAGFDAAIMRSRVMKKASPQQIVLLIAVGLVRGNNVDRISKTMTDSGTIKKFNEPVKVLSVVKAVGGNFNAITLSRLIACFPEVVCRILHDNQIPMAVTYDEIQFVHLEYPKIARHQVCASIISSDLNSEDLDRALDVIIVPYLMISEVINSRNKDWTKQSKKARAETSSMYLHNSYNSKLLDAKERRELSISLGIMNKDSKLTATWMSASSSARNWLQDNYRFYHGQD
;
A
#
# COMPACT_ATOMS: atom_id res chain seq x y z
N MET A 1 63.89 28.43 12.78
CA MET A 1 64.87 29.30 13.46
C MET A 1 64.10 30.19 14.42
N SER A 2 64.46 30.19 15.72
CA SER A 2 64.10 31.17 16.77
C SER A 2 62.60 31.39 17.06
N ASP A 3 62.09 31.55 18.28
CA ASP A 3 62.65 31.53 19.62
C ASP A 3 61.46 31.48 20.62
N LYS A 4 61.69 30.84 21.77
CA LYS A 4 61.25 31.23 23.14
C LYS A 4 59.79 31.44 23.54
N SER A 5 59.49 30.73 24.64
CA SER A 5 58.88 31.22 25.90
C SER A 5 57.40 31.63 25.86
N GLY A 6 56.61 31.49 26.91
CA GLY A 6 56.88 31.22 28.31
C GLY A 6 55.56 31.41 29.07
N SER A 7 55.41 30.62 30.12
CA SER A 7 54.30 30.54 31.06
C SER A 7 53.79 31.89 31.59
N SER A 8 52.47 32.05 31.72
CA SER A 8 51.87 32.95 32.71
C SER A 8 50.53 32.41 33.20
N ARG A 9 50.51 32.03 34.49
CA ARG A 9 49.31 31.73 35.28
C ARG A 9 48.53 33.02 35.53
N ARG A 10 47.22 33.01 35.26
CA ARG A 10 46.26 33.83 36.02
C ARG A 10 44.98 33.03 36.31
N SER A 11 44.77 32.83 37.59
CA SER A 11 43.52 32.50 38.26
C SER A 11 42.49 33.61 38.07
N LEU A 12 41.26 33.25 37.69
CA LEU A 12 40.09 34.13 37.79
C LEU A 12 38.84 33.30 38.13
N GLU A 13 38.47 33.45 39.39
CA GLU A 13 37.12 33.69 39.93
C GLU A 13 35.92 32.91 39.40
N ARG A 14 35.42 32.07 40.31
CA ARG A 14 34.08 31.48 40.30
C ARG A 14 33.03 32.56 40.58
N THR A 15 32.18 32.86 39.61
CA THR A 15 30.88 33.50 39.85
C THR A 15 29.76 32.49 39.59
N GLY A 16 29.11 32.05 40.67
CA GLY A 16 27.95 31.17 40.62
C GLY A 16 26.71 31.90 40.11
N SER A 17 26.14 31.42 39.00
CA SER A 17 24.83 31.86 38.52
C SER A 17 23.76 30.85 38.94
N ARG A 18 22.92 31.33 39.87
CA ARG A 18 21.79 30.67 40.52
C ARG A 18 20.66 30.55 39.49
N ARG A 19 20.45 29.36 38.93
CA ARG A 19 19.34 29.08 38.00
C ARG A 19 18.03 28.94 38.79
N GLU A 20 17.18 29.98 38.72
CA GLU A 20 15.81 29.94 39.19
C GLU A 20 14.99 28.88 38.45
N ARG A 21 14.44 27.92 39.19
CA ARG A 21 13.42 26.99 38.72
C ARG A 21 12.09 27.75 38.58
N ARG A 22 11.76 28.18 37.35
CA ARG A 22 10.39 28.61 37.02
C ARG A 22 9.45 27.41 37.08
N LYS A 23 8.62 27.36 38.12
CA LYS A 23 7.45 26.47 38.23
C LYS A 23 6.42 26.91 37.18
N THR A 24 6.26 26.13 36.11
CA THR A 24 5.13 26.28 35.19
C THR A 24 3.87 25.74 35.86
N LYS A 25 2.90 26.62 36.12
CA LYS A 25 1.54 26.24 36.55
C LYS A 25 0.86 25.38 35.46
N PRO A 26 0.11 24.34 35.82
CA PRO A 26 -0.66 23.57 34.84
C PRO A 26 -1.80 24.45 34.30
N LYS A 27 -1.97 24.47 32.97
CA LYS A 27 -3.11 25.11 32.31
C LYS A 27 -4.41 24.35 32.65
N PRO A 28 -5.52 25.06 32.88
CA PRO A 28 -6.81 24.43 33.13
C PRO A 28 -7.30 23.66 31.89
N ARG A 29 -7.82 22.46 32.15
CA ARG A 29 -8.45 21.58 31.16
C ARG A 29 -9.81 22.18 30.81
N VAL A 30 -9.93 22.71 29.59
CA VAL A 30 -11.22 23.13 29.04
C VAL A 30 -11.92 21.86 28.55
N GLU A 31 -12.93 21.43 29.29
CA GLU A 31 -13.87 20.40 28.84
C GLU A 31 -14.78 21.02 27.77
N HIS A 32 -14.52 20.69 26.51
CA HIS A 32 -15.49 20.91 25.45
C HIS A 32 -16.51 19.79 25.49
N LEU A 33 -17.67 20.09 26.06
CA LEU A 33 -18.93 19.39 25.80
C LEU A 33 -19.22 19.49 24.30
N LEU A 34 -19.16 18.35 23.59
CA LEU A 34 -19.71 18.23 22.26
C LEU A 34 -21.16 17.73 22.36
N PRO A 35 -22.08 18.25 21.54
CA PRO A 35 -23.48 17.87 21.57
C PRO A 35 -23.67 16.43 21.07
N SER A 36 -24.58 15.74 21.74
CA SER A 36 -25.12 14.45 21.37
C SER A 36 -26.11 14.62 20.22
N ASP A 37 -25.71 14.21 19.02
CA ASP A 37 -26.65 13.98 17.92
C ASP A 37 -26.64 12.50 17.54
N SER A 38 -27.72 11.86 17.97
CA SER A 38 -28.30 10.67 17.39
C SER A 38 -28.80 10.97 15.98
N GLU A 39 -28.42 10.17 14.99
CA GLU A 39 -29.32 9.65 13.94
C GLU A 39 -28.56 8.65 13.06
N GLY A 40 -29.29 7.63 12.63
CA GLY A 40 -28.75 6.37 12.14
C GLY A 40 -28.33 6.38 10.68
N SER A 41 -27.54 5.38 10.32
CA SER A 41 -27.35 4.96 8.94
C SER A 41 -27.12 3.44 8.93
N VAL A 42 -28.20 2.76 8.57
CA VAL A 42 -28.29 1.33 8.29
C VAL A 42 -27.63 1.08 6.94
N GLU A 43 -26.31 1.08 6.88
CA GLU A 43 -25.61 0.81 5.59
C GLU A 43 -24.28 0.05 5.74
N SER A 44 -23.88 -0.31 6.97
CA SER A 44 -22.61 -1.00 7.22
C SER A 44 -22.70 -2.54 7.32
N GLN A 45 -23.89 -3.15 7.18
CA GLN A 45 -24.03 -4.61 7.37
C GLN A 45 -24.16 -5.44 6.08
N ALA A 46 -24.21 -4.83 4.90
CA ALA A 46 -24.39 -5.56 3.63
C ALA A 46 -23.07 -6.10 3.02
N SER A 47 -21.90 -5.60 3.42
CA SER A 47 -20.61 -5.96 2.79
C SER A 47 -19.87 -7.15 3.42
N LEU A 48 -20.44 -7.81 4.44
CA LEU A 48 -19.77 -8.87 5.21
C LEU A 48 -20.23 -10.31 4.90
N ARG A 49 -21.07 -10.53 3.88
CA ARG A 49 -21.63 -11.87 3.58
C ARG A 49 -21.14 -12.57 2.31
N ILE A 50 -20.18 -12.02 1.56
CA ILE A 50 -19.79 -12.60 0.26
C ILE A 50 -18.55 -13.54 0.32
N ILE A 51 -17.82 -13.63 1.43
CA ILE A 51 -16.56 -14.43 1.49
C ILE A 51 -16.72 -15.73 2.30
N LYS A 52 -17.83 -16.45 2.18
CA LYS A 52 -17.98 -17.74 2.91
C LYS A 52 -18.63 -18.90 2.14
N VAL A 53 -18.78 -18.79 0.82
CA VAL A 53 -19.35 -19.89 0.01
C VAL A 53 -18.50 -20.09 -1.24
N LEU A 54 -17.28 -20.58 -1.09
CA LEU A 54 -16.52 -21.25 -2.15
C LEU A 54 -15.47 -22.18 -1.51
N ASP A 55 -15.93 -23.18 -0.75
CA ASP A 55 -15.10 -24.37 -0.57
C ASP A 55 -15.95 -25.62 -0.34
N SER A 56 -16.22 -26.33 -1.43
CA SER A 56 -16.35 -27.78 -1.43
C SER A 56 -16.50 -28.28 -2.88
N SER A 57 -15.59 -29.18 -3.25
CA SER A 57 -15.64 -30.18 -4.32
C SER A 57 -14.93 -29.91 -5.68
N SER A 58 -13.89 -30.73 -5.86
CA SER A 58 -13.44 -31.42 -7.07
C SER A 58 -12.83 -30.62 -8.23
N SER A 59 -11.50 -30.71 -8.32
CA SER A 59 -10.73 -31.02 -9.53
C SER A 59 -11.27 -30.50 -10.87
N LEU A 60 -10.83 -29.30 -11.27
CA LEU A 60 -10.92 -28.85 -12.66
C LEU A 60 -9.66 -28.07 -13.05
N LYS A 61 -9.08 -28.50 -14.18
CA LYS A 61 -7.89 -27.91 -14.79
C LYS A 61 -8.12 -26.43 -15.06
N ILE A 62 -7.25 -25.59 -14.54
CA ILE A 62 -7.28 -24.14 -14.71
C ILE A 62 -6.78 -23.81 -16.12
N THR A 63 -7.71 -23.45 -17.02
CA THR A 63 -7.39 -22.68 -18.22
C THR A 63 -7.41 -21.20 -17.89
N LYS A 64 -6.43 -20.47 -18.44
CA LYS A 64 -6.30 -19.00 -18.35
C LYS A 64 -7.61 -18.31 -18.75
N SER A 65 -8.31 -17.70 -17.79
CA SER A 65 -9.30 -16.66 -18.07
C SER A 65 -9.10 -15.46 -17.13
N THR A 66 -9.03 -14.31 -17.77
CA THR A 66 -8.81 -12.95 -17.28
C THR A 66 -10.06 -12.37 -16.61
N MET A 67 -9.84 -11.52 -15.59
CA MET A 67 -10.76 -10.50 -15.03
C MET A 67 -12.19 -10.95 -14.71
N SER A 68 -12.47 -11.09 -13.41
CA SER A 68 -13.79 -11.05 -12.76
C SER A 68 -14.98 -11.18 -13.72
N GLU A 69 -15.22 -12.40 -14.21
CA GLU A 69 -16.58 -12.76 -14.61
C GLU A 69 -17.42 -12.56 -13.35
N ILE A 70 -18.25 -11.51 -13.36
CA ILE A 70 -19.37 -11.44 -12.43
C ILE A 70 -20.05 -12.79 -12.57
N ASN A 71 -20.06 -13.58 -11.49
CA ASN A 71 -20.62 -14.91 -11.53
C ASN A 71 -22.12 -14.74 -11.79
N LEU A 72 -22.51 -14.78 -13.06
CA LEU A 72 -23.89 -14.55 -13.51
C LEU A 72 -24.85 -15.52 -12.82
N LYS A 73 -24.34 -16.68 -12.36
CA LYS A 73 -25.07 -17.61 -11.50
C LYS A 73 -25.44 -16.97 -10.16
N SER A 74 -24.51 -16.31 -9.48
CA SER A 74 -24.81 -15.63 -8.20
C SER A 74 -25.82 -14.47 -8.34
N VAL A 75 -25.78 -13.76 -9.47
CA VAL A 75 -26.76 -12.72 -9.80
C VAL A 75 -28.12 -13.36 -10.08
N SER A 76 -28.14 -14.43 -10.89
CA SER A 76 -29.33 -15.24 -11.16
C SER A 76 -29.96 -15.82 -9.89
N ASP A 77 -29.16 -16.41 -9.00
CA ASP A 77 -29.59 -17.01 -7.75
C ASP A 77 -30.16 -15.94 -6.80
N ALA A 78 -29.56 -14.73 -6.77
CA ALA A 78 -30.09 -13.60 -5.99
C ALA A 78 -31.42 -13.09 -6.55
N PHE A 79 -31.57 -13.06 -7.87
CA PHE A 79 -32.84 -12.72 -8.52
C PHE A 79 -33.92 -13.77 -8.27
N GLU A 80 -33.57 -15.06 -8.24
CA GLU A 80 -34.49 -16.16 -7.92
C GLU A 80 -34.92 -16.16 -6.43
N ALA A 81 -34.02 -15.80 -5.52
CA ALA A 81 -34.32 -15.58 -4.11
C ALA A 81 -35.22 -14.34 -3.89
N LEU A 82 -35.05 -13.29 -4.68
CA LEU A 82 -35.94 -12.12 -4.67
C LEU A 82 -37.35 -12.49 -5.19
N SER A 83 -37.42 -13.27 -6.28
CA SER A 83 -38.70 -13.68 -6.91
C SER A 83 -39.55 -14.59 -6.01
N THR A 84 -38.92 -15.37 -5.14
CA THR A 84 -39.60 -16.24 -4.16
C THR A 84 -40.19 -15.46 -2.98
N SER A 85 -39.78 -14.21 -2.75
CA SER A 85 -40.30 -13.36 -1.66
C SER A 85 -41.47 -12.45 -2.06
N THR A 86 -41.75 -12.34 -3.36
CA THR A 86 -42.77 -11.43 -3.91
C THR A 86 -44.05 -12.16 -4.30
N ALA A 87 -45.21 -11.57 -3.99
CA ALA A 87 -46.54 -12.09 -4.34
C ALA A 87 -46.80 -12.21 -5.87
N ASN A 88 -45.91 -11.65 -6.72
CA ASN A 88 -46.04 -11.64 -8.18
C ASN A 88 -44.80 -12.23 -8.89
N ARG A 89 -44.46 -13.47 -8.53
CA ARG A 89 -43.27 -14.20 -9.02
C ARG A 89 -43.18 -14.30 -10.54
N THR A 90 -44.32 -14.43 -11.24
CA THR A 90 -44.37 -14.56 -12.71
C THR A 90 -43.93 -13.29 -13.40
N GLU A 91 -44.52 -12.14 -13.05
CA GLU A 91 -44.17 -10.83 -13.62
C GLU A 91 -42.70 -10.47 -13.38
N PHE A 92 -42.17 -10.78 -12.19
CA PHE A 92 -40.77 -10.51 -11.87
C PHE A 92 -39.80 -11.38 -12.67
N ASN A 93 -40.11 -12.68 -12.84
CA ASN A 93 -39.30 -13.58 -13.66
C ASN A 93 -39.34 -13.20 -15.15
N GLU A 94 -40.50 -12.76 -15.66
CA GLU A 94 -40.62 -12.23 -17.03
C GLU A 94 -39.77 -10.97 -17.22
N ALA A 95 -39.77 -10.06 -16.25
CA ALA A 95 -38.93 -8.87 -16.29
C ALA A 95 -37.42 -9.18 -16.26
N ILE A 96 -36.98 -10.14 -15.42
CA ILE A 96 -35.58 -10.61 -15.40
C ILE A 96 -35.19 -11.23 -16.74
N ASN A 97 -36.01 -12.14 -17.27
CA ASN A 97 -35.73 -12.81 -18.53
C ASN A 97 -35.68 -11.80 -19.69
N HIS A 98 -36.61 -10.85 -19.72
CA HIS A 98 -36.60 -9.76 -20.69
C HIS A 98 -35.33 -8.90 -20.57
N PHE A 99 -34.90 -8.55 -19.35
CA PHE A 99 -33.65 -7.81 -19.12
C PHE A 99 -32.42 -8.61 -19.59
N LEU A 100 -32.30 -9.88 -19.20
CA LEU A 100 -31.18 -10.73 -19.58
C LEU A 100 -31.12 -10.97 -21.09
N ASP A 101 -32.27 -11.17 -21.75
CA ASP A 101 -32.32 -11.34 -23.20
C ASP A 101 -32.00 -10.02 -23.93
N SER A 102 -32.45 -8.88 -23.40
CA SER A 102 -32.08 -7.55 -23.91
C SER A 102 -30.57 -7.25 -23.79
N CYS A 103 -29.90 -7.86 -22.81
CA CYS A 103 -28.47 -7.72 -22.55
C CYS A 103 -27.62 -8.87 -23.12
N LYS A 104 -28.21 -9.81 -23.86
CA LYS A 104 -27.53 -11.03 -24.30
C LYS A 104 -26.30 -10.73 -25.15
N GLY A 105 -25.14 -11.23 -24.70
CA GLY A 105 -23.84 -10.98 -25.33
C GLY A 105 -23.27 -9.57 -25.14
N LYS A 106 -23.99 -8.67 -24.46
CA LYS A 106 -23.60 -7.26 -24.25
C LYS A 106 -23.51 -6.87 -22.78
N LEU A 107 -24.03 -7.69 -21.86
CA LEU A 107 -24.06 -7.37 -20.43
C LEU A 107 -22.65 -7.09 -19.88
N ASN A 108 -21.69 -7.94 -20.22
CA ASN A 108 -20.29 -7.76 -19.80
C ASN A 108 -19.70 -6.48 -20.38
N ASP A 109 -19.92 -6.19 -21.67
CA ASP A 109 -19.43 -4.96 -22.29
C ASP A 109 -20.09 -3.72 -21.70
N TRP A 110 -21.40 -3.77 -21.44
CA TRP A 110 -22.14 -2.67 -20.83
C TRP A 110 -21.67 -2.40 -19.40
N ILE A 111 -21.55 -3.45 -18.58
CA ILE A 111 -21.00 -3.34 -17.22
C ILE A 111 -19.57 -2.80 -17.30
N ASN A 112 -18.70 -3.37 -18.13
CA ASN A 112 -17.30 -2.98 -18.20
C ASN A 112 -17.10 -1.55 -18.76
N SER A 113 -17.91 -1.13 -19.73
CA SER A 113 -17.77 0.21 -20.36
C SER A 113 -18.48 1.33 -19.61
N THR A 114 -19.57 1.03 -18.91
CA THR A 114 -20.50 2.06 -18.39
C THR A 114 -20.52 2.12 -16.87
N ILE A 115 -20.38 0.97 -16.20
CA ILE A 115 -20.62 0.84 -14.75
C ILE A 115 -19.32 0.51 -14.00
N SER A 116 -18.40 -0.20 -14.65
CA SER A 116 -17.20 -0.69 -13.98
C SER A 116 -16.37 0.49 -13.52
N PHE A 117 -15.88 0.35 -12.30
CA PHE A 117 -15.01 1.32 -11.70
C PHE A 117 -13.72 1.39 -12.53
N ALA A 118 -13.58 2.44 -13.33
CA ALA A 118 -12.35 2.79 -14.03
C ALA A 118 -11.34 3.27 -12.98
N GLY A 119 -10.78 2.30 -12.24
CA GLY A 119 -9.89 2.53 -11.12
C GLY A 119 -8.54 3.11 -11.56
N PHE A 120 -7.56 2.97 -10.68
CA PHE A 120 -6.20 3.38 -11.00
C PHE A 120 -5.58 2.42 -12.04
N ASP A 121 -5.24 2.94 -13.22
CA ASP A 121 -4.44 2.25 -14.23
C ASP A 121 -2.99 2.79 -14.23
N ALA A 122 -2.07 1.94 -13.80
CA ALA A 122 -0.65 2.29 -13.69
C ALA A 122 0.02 2.51 -15.05
N ALA A 123 -0.37 1.79 -16.10
CA ALA A 123 0.23 1.89 -17.43
C ALA A 123 -0.16 3.20 -18.13
N ILE A 124 -1.45 3.55 -18.07
CA ILE A 124 -1.95 4.83 -18.60
C ILE A 124 -1.29 6.00 -17.85
N MET A 125 -1.21 5.93 -16.51
CA MET A 125 -0.58 6.99 -15.72
C MET A 125 0.93 7.08 -15.97
N ARG A 126 1.64 5.96 -16.07
CA ARG A 126 3.08 5.92 -16.41
C ARG A 126 3.34 6.63 -17.75
N SER A 127 2.56 6.31 -18.79
CA SER A 127 2.66 6.96 -20.10
C SER A 127 2.43 8.47 -20.00
N ARG A 128 1.41 8.92 -19.26
CA ARG A 128 1.11 10.35 -19.05
C ARG A 128 2.24 11.09 -18.30
N VAL A 129 2.83 10.46 -17.30
CA VAL A 129 3.95 11.03 -16.54
C VAL A 129 5.19 11.15 -17.41
N MET A 130 5.56 10.09 -18.14
CA MET A 130 6.76 10.08 -18.99
C MET A 130 6.72 11.11 -20.12
N LYS A 131 5.53 11.49 -20.59
CA LYS A 131 5.36 12.57 -21.59
C LYS A 131 5.66 13.97 -21.04
N LYS A 132 5.64 14.15 -19.72
CA LYS A 132 5.67 15.46 -19.07
C LYS A 132 6.89 15.67 -18.18
N ALA A 133 7.46 14.60 -17.63
CA ALA A 133 8.57 14.67 -16.71
C ALA A 133 9.76 13.85 -17.20
N SER A 134 10.96 14.38 -16.99
CA SER A 134 12.21 13.66 -17.23
C SER A 134 12.37 12.47 -16.25
N PRO A 135 13.15 11.43 -16.62
CA PRO A 135 13.45 10.32 -15.71
C PRO A 135 13.99 10.77 -14.35
N GLN A 136 14.86 11.78 -14.32
CA GLN A 136 15.45 12.32 -13.10
C GLN A 136 14.40 12.96 -12.19
N GLN A 137 13.44 13.69 -12.76
CA GLN A 137 12.33 14.26 -12.01
C GLN A 137 11.42 13.17 -11.44
N ILE A 138 11.15 12.10 -12.20
CA ILE A 138 10.35 10.96 -11.74
C ILE A 138 11.04 10.27 -10.56
N VAL A 139 12.33 9.95 -10.69
CA VAL A 139 13.13 9.33 -9.61
C VAL A 139 13.14 10.22 -8.36
N LEU A 140 13.32 11.53 -8.51
CA LEU A 140 13.27 12.48 -7.40
C LEU A 140 11.91 12.42 -6.67
N LEU A 141 10.81 12.48 -7.41
CA LEU A 141 9.47 12.42 -6.81
C LEU A 141 9.19 11.08 -6.14
N ILE A 142 9.64 9.97 -6.71
CA ILE A 142 9.55 8.63 -6.10
C ILE A 142 10.33 8.60 -4.78
N ALA A 143 11.60 9.01 -4.79
CA ALA A 143 12.45 9.01 -3.59
C ALA A 143 11.86 9.88 -2.48
N VAL A 144 11.37 11.08 -2.82
CA VAL A 144 10.69 11.97 -1.88
C VAL A 144 9.40 11.33 -1.36
N GLY A 145 8.61 10.69 -2.22
CA GLY A 145 7.39 9.98 -1.84
C GLY A 145 7.63 8.85 -0.84
N LEU A 146 8.69 8.04 -1.05
CA LEU A 146 9.06 6.95 -0.15
C LEU A 146 9.46 7.45 1.25
N VAL A 147 10.12 8.61 1.33
CA VAL A 147 10.64 9.18 2.59
C VAL A 147 9.60 10.04 3.31
N ARG A 148 8.78 10.79 2.57
CA ARG A 148 7.94 11.87 3.12
C ARG A 148 6.43 11.67 2.92
N GLY A 149 6.01 10.65 2.18
CA GLY A 149 4.61 10.39 1.85
C GLY A 149 4.05 11.34 0.79
N ASN A 150 2.72 11.55 0.77
CA ASN A 150 2.02 12.17 -0.36
C ASN A 150 1.79 13.68 -0.29
N ASN A 151 1.98 14.33 0.86
CA ASN A 151 1.57 15.72 1.05
C ASN A 151 2.61 16.70 0.50
N VAL A 152 2.61 16.93 -0.82
CA VAL A 152 3.58 17.77 -1.54
C VAL A 152 3.70 19.18 -0.97
N ASP A 153 2.60 19.80 -0.54
CA ASP A 153 2.60 21.15 0.04
C ASP A 153 3.36 21.18 1.38
N ARG A 154 3.10 20.20 2.25
CA ARG A 154 3.82 20.07 3.52
C ARG A 154 5.28 19.74 3.29
N ILE A 155 5.59 18.90 2.32
CA ILE A 155 6.97 18.52 1.98
C ILE A 155 7.75 19.76 1.59
N SER A 156 7.24 20.53 0.63
CA SER A 156 7.86 21.76 0.13
C SER A 156 8.17 22.76 1.26
N LYS A 157 7.21 22.98 2.17
CA LYS A 157 7.36 23.91 3.32
C LYS A 157 8.42 23.51 4.34
N THR A 158 8.84 22.25 4.35
CA THR A 158 9.80 21.70 5.33
C THR A 158 11.19 21.48 4.76
N MET A 159 11.37 21.68 3.45
CA MET A 159 12.69 21.69 2.84
C MET A 159 13.40 22.99 3.19
N THR A 160 14.69 22.92 3.48
CA THR A 160 15.49 24.08 3.89
C THR A 160 16.33 24.67 2.76
N ASP A 161 16.69 23.85 1.77
CA ASP A 161 17.50 24.27 0.63
C ASP A 161 16.63 24.77 -0.54
N SER A 162 16.82 26.02 -0.95
CA SER A 162 16.03 26.68 -2.00
C SER A 162 16.21 26.03 -3.37
N GLY A 163 17.42 25.52 -3.68
CA GLY A 163 17.68 24.79 -4.91
C GLY A 163 16.90 23.48 -4.99
N THR A 164 16.87 22.73 -3.90
CA THR A 164 16.13 21.48 -3.76
C THR A 164 14.62 21.71 -3.81
N ILE A 165 14.11 22.75 -3.14
CA ILE A 165 12.71 23.16 -3.23
C ILE A 165 12.31 23.39 -4.69
N LYS A 166 13.13 24.14 -5.45
CA LYS A 166 12.85 24.42 -6.87
C LYS A 166 12.83 23.14 -7.69
N LYS A 167 13.84 22.27 -7.53
CA LYS A 167 13.95 20.97 -8.22
C LYS A 167 12.78 20.03 -7.92
N PHE A 168 12.21 20.10 -6.72
CA PHE A 168 11.04 19.33 -6.33
C PHE A 168 9.72 19.94 -6.83
N ASN A 169 9.53 21.26 -6.65
CA ASN A 169 8.29 21.95 -6.99
C ASN A 169 8.03 22.02 -8.51
N GLU A 170 9.08 22.10 -9.32
CA GLU A 170 8.97 22.14 -10.78
C GLU A 170 8.22 20.91 -11.33
N PRO A 171 8.66 19.65 -11.11
CA PRO A 171 7.94 18.48 -11.59
C PRO A 171 6.60 18.28 -10.87
N VAL A 172 6.45 18.67 -9.60
CA VAL A 172 5.15 18.68 -8.92
C VAL A 172 4.14 19.54 -9.68
N LYS A 173 4.54 20.74 -10.11
CA LYS A 173 3.70 21.66 -10.89
C LYS A 173 3.40 21.10 -12.28
N VAL A 174 4.43 20.64 -13.00
CA VAL A 174 4.30 20.10 -14.38
C VAL A 174 3.36 18.89 -14.45
N LEU A 175 3.43 18.01 -13.45
CA LEU A 175 2.58 16.82 -13.36
C LEU A 175 1.25 17.08 -12.65
N SER A 176 1.04 18.28 -12.10
CA SER A 176 -0.12 18.60 -11.26
C SER A 176 -0.32 17.58 -10.14
N VAL A 177 0.77 17.27 -9.41
CA VAL A 177 0.74 16.27 -8.33
C VAL A 177 -0.10 16.81 -7.18
N VAL A 178 -1.08 16.01 -6.74
CA VAL A 178 -1.97 16.34 -5.62
C VAL A 178 -1.71 15.42 -4.43
N LYS A 179 -2.12 15.86 -3.24
CA LYS A 179 -1.99 15.08 -1.99
C LYS A 179 -2.86 13.81 -1.98
N ALA A 180 -4.05 13.88 -2.57
CA ALA A 180 -5.04 12.80 -2.53
C ALA A 180 -5.87 12.79 -3.82
N VAL A 181 -6.42 11.61 -4.15
CA VAL A 181 -7.17 11.37 -5.38
C VAL A 181 -8.48 12.17 -5.44
N GLY A 182 -9.19 12.29 -4.31
CA GLY A 182 -10.42 13.09 -4.22
C GLY A 182 -11.50 12.71 -5.24
N GLY A 183 -11.63 11.43 -5.59
CA GLY A 183 -12.55 10.94 -6.63
C GLY A 183 -12.04 11.08 -8.07
N ASN A 184 -10.97 11.84 -8.32
CA ASN A 184 -10.37 11.93 -9.64
C ASN A 184 -9.37 10.79 -9.88
N PHE A 185 -9.83 9.69 -10.49
CA PHE A 185 -8.97 8.53 -10.77
C PHE A 185 -7.78 8.84 -11.69
N ASN A 186 -7.85 9.94 -12.42
CA ASN A 186 -6.77 10.45 -13.27
C ASN A 186 -5.77 11.36 -12.54
N ALA A 187 -5.99 11.67 -11.27
CA ALA A 187 -5.10 12.49 -10.46
C ALA A 187 -3.77 11.78 -10.15
N ILE A 188 -2.67 12.50 -10.35
CA ILE A 188 -1.33 12.01 -10.03
C ILE A 188 -1.05 12.35 -8.56
N THR A 189 -0.68 11.33 -7.78
CA THR A 189 -0.20 11.46 -6.40
C THR A 189 1.17 10.80 -6.30
N LEU A 190 1.98 11.11 -5.29
CA LEU A 190 3.28 10.45 -5.12
C LEU A 190 3.13 8.92 -4.93
N SER A 191 2.13 8.44 -4.19
CA SER A 191 1.86 6.98 -4.08
C SER A 191 1.51 6.33 -5.40
N ARG A 192 0.70 6.99 -6.26
CA ARG A 192 0.39 6.45 -7.58
C ARG A 192 1.61 6.48 -8.51
N LEU A 193 2.43 7.52 -8.40
CA LEU A 193 3.70 7.59 -9.11
C LEU A 193 4.61 6.42 -8.71
N ILE A 194 4.75 6.13 -7.42
CA ILE A 194 5.48 4.96 -6.91
C ILE A 194 4.92 3.66 -7.52
N ALA A 195 3.59 3.51 -7.58
CA ALA A 195 2.95 2.33 -8.18
C ALA A 195 3.15 2.21 -9.70
N CYS A 196 3.43 3.32 -10.41
CA CYS A 196 3.71 3.33 -11.84
C CYS A 196 5.14 2.94 -12.21
N PHE A 197 6.07 2.89 -11.25
CA PHE A 197 7.48 2.61 -11.51
C PHE A 197 8.05 1.63 -10.46
N PRO A 198 7.45 0.43 -10.32
CA PRO A 198 7.87 -0.57 -9.35
C PRO A 198 9.36 -0.94 -9.47
N GLU A 199 9.89 -1.01 -10.70
CA GLU A 199 11.29 -1.31 -10.98
C GLU A 199 12.26 -0.26 -10.42
N VAL A 200 11.87 1.02 -10.49
CA VAL A 200 12.67 2.13 -9.96
C VAL A 200 12.65 2.10 -8.44
N VAL A 201 11.48 1.89 -7.84
CA VAL A 201 11.32 1.81 -6.38
C VAL A 201 12.17 0.67 -5.81
N CYS A 202 12.07 -0.52 -6.40
CA CYS A 202 12.81 -1.67 -5.90
C CYS A 202 14.33 -1.47 -6.04
N ARG A 203 14.82 -0.86 -7.13
CA ARG A 203 16.25 -0.52 -7.27
C ARG A 203 16.72 0.49 -6.22
N ILE A 204 15.95 1.55 -5.99
CA ILE A 204 16.27 2.55 -4.94
C ILE A 204 16.42 1.85 -3.59
N LEU A 205 15.46 1.00 -3.23
CA LEU A 205 15.47 0.27 -1.94
C LEU A 205 16.58 -0.78 -1.86
N HIS A 206 16.89 -1.46 -2.95
CA HIS A 206 17.94 -2.47 -3.01
C HIS A 206 19.31 -1.86 -2.70
N ASP A 207 19.63 -0.77 -3.39
CA ASP A 207 20.98 -0.19 -3.40
C ASP A 207 21.19 0.82 -2.26
N ASN A 208 20.12 1.36 -1.67
CA ASN A 208 20.21 2.49 -0.74
C ASN A 208 19.42 2.26 0.55
N GLN A 209 19.98 2.73 1.66
CA GLN A 209 19.25 2.85 2.92
C GLN A 209 18.55 4.20 3.00
N ILE A 210 17.32 4.26 2.52
CA ILE A 210 16.50 5.48 2.62
C ILE A 210 15.74 5.56 3.97
N PRO A 211 15.62 6.75 4.57
CA PRO A 211 14.98 6.97 5.86
C PRO A 211 13.45 7.02 5.71
N MET A 212 12.84 5.88 5.39
CA MET A 212 11.38 5.74 5.35
C MET A 212 10.76 5.86 6.74
N ALA A 213 9.43 5.93 6.81
CA ALA A 213 8.67 6.01 8.06
C ALA A 213 8.99 4.88 9.05
N VAL A 214 9.29 3.69 8.53
CA VAL A 214 9.92 2.60 9.27
C VAL A 214 11.31 2.41 8.68
N THR A 215 12.32 2.57 9.52
CA THR A 215 13.73 2.46 9.17
C THR A 215 14.12 1.00 8.85
N TYR A 216 15.29 0.80 8.24
CA TYR A 216 15.75 -0.57 7.98
C TYR A 216 16.08 -1.30 9.29
N ASP A 217 16.74 -0.61 10.21
CA ASP A 217 17.13 -1.12 11.52
C ASP A 217 15.90 -1.58 12.34
N GLU A 218 14.78 -0.85 12.26
CA GLU A 218 13.51 -1.28 12.88
C GLU A 218 12.96 -2.57 12.29
N ILE A 219 13.17 -2.83 10.99
CA ILE A 219 12.73 -4.06 10.33
C ILE A 219 13.68 -5.22 10.65
N GLN A 220 14.96 -4.93 10.95
CA GLN A 220 15.93 -5.94 11.34
C GLN A 220 15.59 -6.64 12.67
N PHE A 221 14.69 -6.06 13.50
CA PHE A 221 14.11 -6.76 14.64
C PHE A 221 13.23 -7.96 14.24
N VAL A 222 12.71 -7.99 13.02
CA VAL A 222 11.98 -9.14 12.48
C VAL A 222 12.97 -10.18 11.94
N HIS A 223 13.96 -9.74 11.15
CA HIS A 223 15.03 -10.61 10.64
C HIS A 223 16.28 -9.80 10.32
N LEU A 224 17.45 -10.26 10.76
CA LEU A 224 18.72 -9.52 10.66
C LEU A 224 19.07 -9.11 9.23
N GLU A 225 18.77 -9.95 8.24
CA GLU A 225 19.06 -9.72 6.82
C GLU A 225 17.79 -9.53 6.00
N TYR A 226 16.83 -8.78 6.54
CA TYR A 226 15.55 -8.54 5.87
C TYR A 226 15.75 -7.98 4.45
N PRO A 227 15.07 -8.50 3.40
CA PRO A 227 15.22 -7.97 2.05
C PRO A 227 14.82 -6.50 1.97
N LYS A 228 15.77 -5.61 1.66
CA LYS A 228 15.52 -4.15 1.63
C LYS A 228 14.40 -3.75 0.67
N ILE A 229 14.25 -4.46 -0.44
CA ILE A 229 13.21 -4.20 -1.44
C ILE A 229 11.79 -4.50 -0.93
N ALA A 230 11.64 -5.39 0.05
CA ALA A 230 10.34 -5.75 0.62
C ALA A 230 9.77 -4.67 1.55
N ARG A 231 10.52 -3.58 1.81
CA ARG A 231 10.10 -2.46 2.66
C ARG A 231 8.94 -1.63 2.11
N HIS A 232 8.47 -1.92 0.90
CA HIS A 232 7.34 -1.25 0.28
C HIS A 232 6.47 -2.23 -0.50
N GLN A 233 5.14 -2.13 -0.36
CA GLN A 233 4.17 -3.07 -0.94
C GLN A 233 4.22 -3.16 -2.48
N VAL A 234 4.72 -2.12 -3.14
CA VAL A 234 4.91 -2.11 -4.60
C VAL A 234 5.89 -3.20 -5.09
N CYS A 235 6.72 -3.74 -4.20
CA CYS A 235 7.57 -4.90 -4.50
C CYS A 235 6.75 -6.10 -4.99
N ALA A 236 5.49 -6.24 -4.57
CA ALA A 236 4.63 -7.31 -5.05
C ALA A 236 4.38 -7.25 -6.57
N SER A 237 4.45 -6.06 -7.18
CA SER A 237 4.27 -5.88 -8.63
C SER A 237 5.38 -6.48 -9.48
N ILE A 238 6.55 -6.77 -8.90
CA ILE A 238 7.66 -7.40 -9.64
C ILE A 238 7.78 -8.91 -9.38
N ILE A 239 7.02 -9.47 -8.44
CA ILE A 239 7.09 -10.91 -8.10
C ILE A 239 6.65 -11.75 -9.28
N SER A 240 7.47 -12.70 -9.74
CA SER A 240 7.11 -13.55 -10.88
C SER A 240 5.96 -14.51 -10.57
N SER A 241 5.09 -14.73 -11.56
CA SER A 241 4.05 -15.77 -11.53
C SER A 241 4.61 -17.19 -11.67
N ASP A 242 5.91 -17.33 -11.96
CA ASP A 242 6.57 -18.63 -12.10
C ASP A 242 6.90 -19.30 -10.75
N LEU A 243 6.80 -18.55 -9.64
CA LEU A 243 6.89 -19.11 -8.31
C LEU A 243 5.72 -20.09 -8.09
N ASN A 244 6.00 -21.19 -7.39
CA ASN A 244 4.93 -22.05 -6.90
C ASN A 244 4.15 -21.34 -5.78
N SER A 245 2.94 -21.80 -5.49
CA SER A 245 2.04 -21.14 -4.52
C SER A 245 2.67 -20.98 -3.13
N GLU A 246 3.40 -21.98 -2.64
CA GLU A 246 4.03 -21.91 -1.32
C GLU A 246 5.09 -20.81 -1.25
N ASP A 247 5.95 -20.73 -2.27
CA ASP A 247 6.98 -19.70 -2.38
C ASP A 247 6.37 -18.31 -2.62
N LEU A 248 5.25 -18.22 -3.35
CA LEU A 248 4.52 -16.98 -3.50
C LEU A 248 3.99 -16.48 -2.16
N ASP A 249 3.32 -17.34 -1.38
CA ASP A 249 2.78 -16.98 -0.06
C ASP A 249 3.90 -16.49 0.88
N ARG A 250 5.04 -17.20 0.88
CA ARG A 250 6.23 -16.78 1.64
C ARG A 250 6.73 -15.41 1.22
N ALA A 251 6.77 -15.11 -0.07
CA ALA A 251 7.18 -13.78 -0.56
C ALA A 251 6.22 -12.69 -0.11
N LEU A 252 4.91 -12.95 -0.16
CA LEU A 252 3.88 -12.00 0.25
C LEU A 252 3.92 -11.72 1.77
N ASP A 253 4.21 -12.75 2.59
CA ASP A 253 4.43 -12.57 4.03
C ASP A 253 5.61 -11.64 4.32
N VAL A 254 6.71 -11.75 3.56
CA VAL A 254 7.86 -10.83 3.69
C VAL A 254 7.48 -9.40 3.26
N ILE A 255 6.64 -9.22 2.25
CA ILE A 255 6.30 -7.86 1.77
C ILE A 255 5.28 -7.18 2.70
N ILE A 256 4.36 -7.92 3.32
CA ILE A 256 3.27 -7.34 4.09
C ILE A 256 3.72 -6.80 5.46
N VAL A 257 4.76 -7.38 6.07
CA VAL A 257 5.24 -6.97 7.41
C VAL A 257 5.64 -5.49 7.47
N PRO A 258 6.56 -4.98 6.63
CA PRO A 258 6.92 -3.56 6.66
C PRO A 258 5.72 -2.66 6.37
N TYR A 259 4.80 -3.11 5.52
CA TYR A 259 3.61 -2.33 5.18
C TYR A 259 2.65 -2.18 6.37
N LEU A 260 2.44 -3.25 7.15
CA LEU A 260 1.68 -3.20 8.39
C LEU A 260 2.34 -2.25 9.41
N MET A 261 3.66 -2.37 9.61
CA MET A 261 4.40 -1.47 10.49
C MET A 261 4.26 0.01 10.07
N ILE A 262 4.40 0.30 8.76
CA ILE A 262 4.23 1.66 8.22
C ILE A 262 2.80 2.16 8.45
N SER A 263 1.79 1.31 8.25
CA SER A 263 0.37 1.64 8.43
C SER A 263 0.05 2.13 9.84
N GLU A 264 0.71 1.57 10.86
CA GLU A 264 0.60 1.99 12.28
C GLU A 264 1.22 3.36 12.53
N VAL A 265 2.29 3.71 11.82
CA VAL A 265 2.97 5.00 11.94
C VAL A 265 2.17 6.12 11.26
N ILE A 266 1.71 5.89 10.03
CA ILE A 266 1.17 6.96 9.17
C ILE A 266 -0.29 7.31 9.45
N ASN A 267 -1.09 6.38 9.95
CA ASN A 267 -2.51 6.59 10.15
C ASN A 267 -2.81 6.71 11.65
N SER A 268 -3.12 7.92 12.12
CA SER A 268 -3.44 8.14 13.53
C SER A 268 -4.71 7.42 13.99
N ARG A 269 -5.64 7.09 13.07
CA ARG A 269 -6.80 6.22 13.36
C ARG A 269 -6.37 4.76 13.55
N ASN A 270 -5.27 4.38 12.88
CA ASN A 270 -4.54 3.13 13.10
C ASN A 270 -3.62 3.20 14.33
N LYS A 271 -3.73 4.20 15.22
CA LYS A 271 -3.12 4.10 16.56
C LYS A 271 -4.07 3.49 17.57
N ASP A 272 -5.38 3.57 17.31
CA ASP A 272 -6.42 2.98 18.15
C ASP A 272 -7.05 1.75 17.47
N TRP A 273 -6.20 0.83 16.99
CA TRP A 273 -6.68 -0.43 16.45
C TRP A 273 -7.33 -1.33 17.51
N THR A 274 -7.44 -0.92 18.77
CA THR A 274 -8.25 -1.66 19.77
C THR A 274 -9.70 -1.84 19.28
N LYS A 275 -10.14 -0.97 18.37
CA LYS A 275 -11.47 -0.98 17.73
C LYS A 275 -11.59 -1.86 16.48
N GLN A 276 -10.48 -2.42 15.97
CA GLN A 276 -10.48 -3.32 14.81
C GLN A 276 -9.76 -4.63 15.15
N SER A 277 -10.41 -5.75 14.81
CA SER A 277 -9.79 -7.05 14.98
C SER A 277 -8.47 -7.11 14.20
N LYS A 278 -7.48 -7.82 14.76
CA LYS A 278 -6.17 -8.01 14.11
C LYS A 278 -6.28 -8.54 12.67
N LYS A 279 -7.31 -9.37 12.41
CA LYS A 279 -7.67 -9.89 11.08
C LYS A 279 -8.11 -8.79 10.10
N ALA A 280 -9.00 -7.89 10.50
CA ALA A 280 -9.47 -6.79 9.63
C ALA A 280 -8.32 -5.86 9.18
N ARG A 281 -7.28 -5.74 10.01
CA ARG A 281 -6.05 -4.98 9.71
C ARG A 281 -5.26 -5.60 8.57
N ALA A 282 -5.04 -6.89 8.68
CA ALA A 282 -4.35 -7.69 7.69
C ALA A 282 -5.13 -7.62 6.37
N GLU A 283 -6.45 -7.85 6.39
CA GLU A 283 -7.30 -7.84 5.20
C GLU A 283 -7.25 -6.51 4.43
N THR A 284 -7.36 -5.38 5.13
CA THR A 284 -7.26 -4.05 4.49
C THR A 284 -5.90 -3.84 3.83
N SER A 285 -4.84 -4.31 4.50
CA SER A 285 -3.47 -4.14 4.02
C SER A 285 -3.16 -5.08 2.85
N SER A 286 -3.65 -6.31 2.91
CA SER A 286 -3.55 -7.33 1.87
C SER A 286 -4.24 -6.90 0.58
N MET A 287 -5.29 -6.07 0.62
CA MET A 287 -5.93 -5.56 -0.60
C MET A 287 -4.94 -4.76 -1.47
N TYR A 288 -4.12 -3.88 -0.89
CA TYR A 288 -3.14 -3.10 -1.66
C TYR A 288 -1.99 -3.96 -2.17
N LEU A 289 -1.58 -4.95 -1.38
CA LEU A 289 -0.60 -5.94 -1.79
C LEU A 289 -1.10 -6.76 -2.98
N HIS A 290 -2.33 -7.27 -2.88
CA HIS A 290 -3.02 -8.02 -3.91
C HIS A 290 -3.16 -7.22 -5.20
N ASN A 291 -3.57 -5.95 -5.11
CA ASN A 291 -3.65 -5.06 -6.27
C ASN A 291 -2.28 -4.81 -6.91
N SER A 292 -1.22 -4.72 -6.09
CA SER A 292 0.15 -4.56 -6.59
C SER A 292 0.59 -5.84 -7.33
N TYR A 293 0.36 -7.02 -6.76
CA TYR A 293 0.69 -8.30 -7.37
C TYR A 293 -0.08 -8.57 -8.67
N ASN A 294 -1.35 -8.18 -8.73
CA ASN A 294 -2.21 -8.36 -9.90
C ASN A 294 -2.14 -7.21 -10.91
N SER A 295 -1.22 -6.27 -10.71
CA SER A 295 -0.96 -5.20 -11.67
C SER A 295 -0.53 -5.79 -13.01
N LYS A 296 -1.14 -5.30 -14.10
CA LYS A 296 -0.79 -5.64 -15.48
C LYS A 296 0.28 -4.72 -16.08
N LEU A 297 0.89 -3.87 -15.25
CA LEU A 297 1.88 -2.89 -15.71
C LEU A 297 3.13 -3.56 -16.30
N LEU A 298 3.57 -4.65 -15.67
CA LEU A 298 4.72 -5.43 -16.09
C LEU A 298 4.23 -6.79 -16.58
N ASP A 299 4.80 -7.26 -17.67
CA ASP A 299 4.51 -8.60 -18.17
C ASP A 299 5.22 -9.69 -17.34
N ALA A 300 4.87 -10.96 -17.58
CA ALA A 300 5.45 -12.07 -16.84
C ALA A 300 6.98 -12.19 -17.01
N LYS A 301 7.51 -11.84 -18.19
CA LYS A 301 8.94 -11.89 -18.48
C LYS A 301 9.68 -10.80 -17.71
N GLU A 302 9.19 -9.58 -17.74
CA GLU A 302 9.74 -8.43 -16.99
C GLU A 302 9.74 -8.72 -15.48
N ARG A 303 8.64 -9.27 -14.94
CA ARG A 303 8.55 -9.68 -13.53
C ARG A 303 9.57 -10.76 -13.17
N ARG A 304 9.74 -11.76 -14.03
CA ARG A 304 10.77 -12.81 -13.85
C ARG A 304 12.18 -12.22 -13.82
N GLU A 305 12.52 -11.39 -14.79
CA GLU A 305 13.85 -10.76 -14.90
C GLU A 305 14.15 -9.85 -13.70
N LEU A 306 13.18 -9.06 -13.26
CA LEU A 306 13.30 -8.21 -12.07
C LEU A 306 13.42 -9.04 -10.78
N SER A 307 12.59 -10.07 -10.61
CA SER A 307 12.65 -10.95 -9.43
C SER A 307 13.99 -11.66 -9.30
N ILE A 308 14.59 -12.09 -10.42
CA ILE A 308 15.93 -12.71 -10.43
C ILE A 308 17.01 -11.66 -10.14
N SER A 309 17.00 -10.54 -10.86
CA SER A 309 18.06 -9.52 -10.73
C SER A 309 18.09 -8.85 -9.37
N LEU A 310 16.96 -8.79 -8.66
CA LEU A 310 16.84 -8.22 -7.32
C LEU A 310 16.91 -9.28 -6.20
N GLY A 311 17.25 -10.52 -6.53
CA GLY A 311 17.51 -11.59 -5.55
C GLY A 311 16.27 -12.11 -4.82
N ILE A 312 15.07 -11.94 -5.39
CA ILE A 312 13.83 -12.52 -4.84
C ILE A 312 13.79 -14.02 -5.12
N MET A 313 14.06 -14.38 -6.37
CA MET A 313 14.03 -15.76 -6.84
C MET A 313 15.31 -16.11 -7.60
N ASN A 314 15.60 -17.40 -7.71
CA ASN A 314 16.68 -17.92 -8.54
C ASN A 314 16.20 -18.24 -9.97
N LYS A 315 17.11 -18.72 -10.81
CA LYS A 315 16.81 -19.08 -12.21
C LYS A 315 15.83 -20.27 -12.34
N ASP A 316 15.68 -21.06 -11.30
CA ASP A 316 14.83 -22.26 -11.23
C ASP A 316 13.41 -21.95 -10.73
N SER A 317 13.04 -20.67 -10.63
CA SER A 317 11.72 -20.26 -10.12
C SER A 317 11.46 -20.65 -8.67
N LYS A 318 12.50 -20.60 -7.84
CA LYS A 318 12.42 -20.78 -6.39
C LYS A 318 12.85 -19.52 -5.66
N LEU A 319 12.27 -19.24 -4.49
CA LEU A 319 12.77 -18.17 -3.64
C LEU A 319 14.24 -18.37 -3.28
N THR A 320 14.97 -17.27 -3.16
CA THR A 320 16.35 -17.32 -2.67
C THR A 320 16.40 -17.66 -1.18
N ALA A 321 17.55 -18.14 -0.71
CA ALA A 321 17.75 -18.50 0.70
C ALA A 321 17.48 -17.33 1.66
N THR A 322 17.85 -16.10 1.27
CA THR A 322 17.59 -14.88 2.04
C THR A 322 16.09 -14.64 2.22
N TRP A 323 15.31 -14.72 1.14
CA TRP A 323 13.86 -14.56 1.19
C TRP A 323 13.17 -15.68 1.96
N MET A 324 13.63 -16.92 1.80
CA MET A 324 13.14 -18.06 2.56
C MET A 324 13.36 -17.87 4.08
N SER A 325 14.56 -17.50 4.49
CA SER A 325 14.89 -17.26 5.90
C SER A 325 14.06 -16.10 6.49
N ALA A 326 13.94 -14.99 5.74
CA ALA A 326 13.12 -13.86 6.14
C ALA A 326 11.62 -14.23 6.26
N SER A 327 11.11 -15.09 5.36
CA SER A 327 9.70 -15.52 5.37
C SER A 327 9.32 -16.28 6.63
N SER A 328 10.19 -17.15 7.15
CA SER A 328 9.93 -17.86 8.40
C SER A 328 9.77 -16.88 9.58
N SER A 329 10.63 -15.87 9.63
CA SER A 329 10.58 -14.86 10.70
C SER A 329 9.40 -13.90 10.53
N ALA A 330 9.09 -13.52 9.29
CA ALA A 330 7.92 -12.72 8.96
C ALA A 330 6.62 -13.42 9.36
N ARG A 331 6.47 -14.72 9.06
CA ARG A 331 5.30 -15.53 9.47
C ARG A 331 5.11 -15.57 10.98
N ASN A 332 6.18 -15.84 11.73
CA ASN A 332 6.12 -15.83 13.19
C ASN A 332 5.68 -14.47 13.71
N TRP A 333 6.27 -13.39 13.18
CA TRP A 333 5.89 -12.04 13.54
C TRP A 333 4.42 -11.72 13.22
N LEU A 334 3.93 -12.11 12.04
CA LEU A 334 2.53 -11.89 11.65
C LEU A 334 1.58 -12.72 12.53
N GLN A 335 1.94 -13.95 12.88
CA GLN A 335 1.16 -14.79 13.78
C GLN A 335 1.06 -14.19 15.19
N ASP A 336 2.18 -13.74 15.75
CA ASP A 336 2.24 -13.16 17.10
C ASP A 336 1.48 -11.81 17.17
N ASN A 337 1.67 -10.97 16.16
CA ASN A 337 1.15 -9.60 16.17
C ASN A 337 -0.26 -9.49 15.59
N TYR A 338 -0.61 -10.30 14.58
CA TYR A 338 -1.86 -10.20 13.83
C TYR A 338 -2.70 -11.48 13.80
N ARG A 339 -2.16 -12.64 14.24
CA ARG A 339 -2.83 -13.95 14.13
C ARG A 339 -3.27 -14.26 12.69
N PHE A 340 -2.37 -13.97 11.75
CA PHE A 340 -2.58 -14.07 10.32
C PHE A 340 -1.24 -14.39 9.65
N TYR A 341 -1.26 -15.17 8.57
CA TYR A 341 -0.22 -15.23 7.55
C TYR A 341 -0.83 -15.86 6.27
N HIS A 342 -0.17 -15.72 5.12
CA HIS A 342 -0.69 -16.28 3.87
C HIS A 342 -0.57 -17.81 3.85
N GLY A 343 -1.61 -18.51 3.37
CA GLY A 343 -1.69 -19.98 3.35
C GLY A 343 -2.22 -20.61 4.66
N GLN A 344 -2.78 -19.82 5.56
CA GLN A 344 -3.52 -20.32 6.73
C GLN A 344 -5.00 -20.50 6.35
N ASP A 345 -5.39 -21.73 6.02
CA ASP A 345 -6.79 -22.15 5.89
C ASP A 345 -7.39 -22.57 7.26
#